data_AF-A0A7Z0CNY4-F1
#
_entry.id   AF-A0A7Z0CNY4-F1
#
_cell.length_a   1.000
_cell.length_b   1.000
_cell.length_c   1.000
_cell.angle_alpha   90.00
_cell.angle_beta   90.00
_cell.angle_gamma   90.00
#
_symmetry.space_group_name_H-M   'P 1'
#
loop_
_entity.id
_entity.type
_entity.pdbx_description
1 polymer ?
#
loop_
_entity_poly.entity_id
_entity_poly.type
_entity_poly.pdbx_seq_one_letter_code
_entity_poly.pdbx_strand_id
1 'polypeptide(L)' 'MFTHTCSACHRRELIFPSQVTGMENTDHGIVVTFTCWCDAEQTIVTGLKATQPVAPAAEAAVEPALAPAAA' A
#
# COMPACT_ATOMS: atom_id res chain seq x y z
N MET A 1 11.46 7.44 12.90
CA MET A 1 12.29 7.86 11.74
C MET A 1 12.43 6.64 10.85
N PHE A 2 12.12 6.75 9.56
CA PHE A 2 12.27 5.65 8.59
C PHE A 2 12.75 6.16 7.24
N THR A 3 13.25 5.27 6.38
CA THR A 3 13.64 5.60 5.01
C THR A 3 12.53 5.19 4.04
N HIS A 4 12.21 6.05 3.08
CA HIS A 4 11.19 5.79 2.06
C HIS A 4 11.68 6.21 0.68
N THR A 5 11.38 5.42 -0.34
CA THR A 5 11.55 5.81 -1.74
C THR A 5 10.24 6.42 -2.23
N CYS A 6 10.23 7.73 -2.43
CA CYS A 6 9.04 8.44 -2.85
C CYS A 6 8.63 8.05 -4.28
N SER A 7 7.36 7.75 -4.51
CA SER A 7 6.84 7.45 -5.86
C SER A 7 6.71 8.68 -6.75
N ALA A 8 6.72 9.89 -6.18
CA ALA A 8 6.65 11.13 -6.96
C ALA A 8 8.04 11.59 -7.43
N CYS A 9 8.99 11.76 -6.50
CA CYS A 9 10.32 12.28 -6.84
C CYS A 9 11.38 11.19 -7.09
N HIS A 10 11.04 9.92 -6.83
CA HIS A 10 11.93 8.75 -7.03
C HIS A 10 13.23 8.79 -6.22
N ARG A 11 13.30 9.62 -5.18
CA ARG A 11 14.44 9.70 -4.26
C ARG A 11 14.18 8.88 -3.01
N ARG A 12 15.27 8.34 -2.46
CA ARG A 12 15.29 7.64 -1.18
C ARG A 12 15.62 8.64 -0.08
N GLU A 13 14.64 8.96 0.75
CA GLU A 13 14.75 10.03 1.74
C GLU A 13 14.39 9.54 3.16
N LEU A 14 14.91 10.25 4.16
CA LEU A 14 14.65 10.02 5.58
C LEU A 14 13.38 10.80 5.98
N ILE A 15 12.34 10.07 6.41
CA ILE A 15 11.05 10.63 6.84
C ILE A 15 11.03 10.77 8.37
N PHE A 16 10.94 12.02 8.81
CA PHE A 16 10.93 12.39 10.23
C PHE A 16 9.53 12.35 10.84
N PRO A 17 9.39 12.22 12.17
CA PRO A 17 8.08 12.22 12.82
C PRO A 17 7.23 13.46 12.52
N SER A 18 7.87 14.62 12.33
CA SER A 18 7.20 15.88 11.98
C SER A 18 6.57 15.88 10.58
N GLN A 19 6.95 14.96 9.70
CA GLN A 19 6.37 14.78 8.37
C GLN A 19 5.17 13.83 8.38
N VAL A 20 4.91 13.13 9.49
CA VAL A 20 3.77 12.21 9.62
C VAL A 20 2.51 13.03 9.86
N THR A 21 1.54 12.89 8.97
CA THR A 21 0.27 13.62 8.98
C THR A 21 -0.89 12.77 9.51
N GLY A 22 -0.76 11.44 9.47
CA GLY A 22 -1.79 10.53 9.96
C GLY A 22 -1.26 9.14 10.29
N MET A 23 -1.99 8.46 11.17
CA MET A 23 -1.74 7.07 11.50
C MET A 23 -3.05 6.37 11.86
N GLU A 24 -3.33 5.25 11.19
CA GLU A 24 -4.54 4.46 11.39
C GLU A 24 -4.20 2.99 11.59
N ASN A 25 -4.84 2.36 12.58
CA ASN A 25 -4.74 0.92 12.77
C ASN A 25 -5.80 0.23 11.91
N THR A 26 -5.37 -0.67 11.05
CA THR A 26 -6.23 -1.48 10.18
C THR A 26 -6.02 -2.95 10.47
N ASP A 27 -6.89 -3.81 9.92
CA ASP A 27 -6.72 -5.26 10.00
C ASP A 27 -5.43 -5.75 9.33
N HIS A 28 -4.90 -4.99 8.37
CA HIS A 28 -3.69 -5.32 7.60
C HIS A 28 -2.40 -4.75 8.19
N GLY A 29 -2.48 -3.95 9.25
CA GLY A 29 -1.34 -3.26 9.85
C GLY A 29 -1.64 -1.79 10.14
N ILE A 30 -0.60 -1.02 10.38
CA ILE A 30 -0.70 0.41 10.68
C ILE A 30 -0.45 1.16 9.37
N VAL A 31 -1.47 1.87 8.88
CA VAL A 31 -1.31 2.79 7.75
C VAL A 31 -0.74 4.09 8.30
N VAL A 32 0.38 4.53 7.76
CA VAL A 32 1.03 5.79 8.10
C VAL A 32 0.96 6.71 6.90
N THR A 33 0.33 7.87 7.07
CA THR A 33 0.29 8.94 6.07
C THR A 33 1.33 9.98 6.42
N PHE A 34 2.10 10.41 5.44
CA PHE A 34 3.17 11.38 5.63
C PHE A 34 3.41 12.20 4.37
N THR A 35 3.99 13.38 4.55
CA THR A 35 4.41 14.25 3.45
C THR A 35 5.89 14.02 3.18
N CYS A 36 6.25 13.72 1.93
CA CYS A 36 7.65 13.63 1.51
C CYS A 36 8.28 15.03 1.43
N TRP A 37 9.61 15.11 1.37
CA TRP A 37 10.34 16.36 1.18
C TRP A 37 10.04 17.11 -0.12
N CYS A 38 9.43 16.42 -1.10
CA CYS A 38 8.93 17.04 -2.33
C CYS A 38 7.46 17.48 -2.23
N ASP A 39 6.90 17.57 -1.03
CA ASP A 39 5.49 17.90 -0.73
C ASP A 39 4.44 16.88 -1.22
N ALA A 40 4.87 15.74 -1.77
CA ALA A 40 3.95 14.66 -2.14
C ALA A 40 3.46 13.91 -0.90
N GLU A 41 2.14 13.72 -0.78
CA GLU A 41 1.55 12.84 0.23
C GLU A 41 1.77 11.37 -0.16
N GLN A 42 2.23 10.59 0.81
CA GLN A 42 2.56 9.18 0.65
C GLN A 42 1.97 8.37 1.80
N THR A 43 1.75 7.09 1.55
CA THR A 43 1.31 6.13 2.57
C THR A 43 2.21 4.90 2.59
N ILE A 44 2.42 4.35 3.78
CA ILE A 44 3.03 3.03 3.98
C ILE A 44 2.21 2.21 4.96
N VAL A 45 2.21 0.89 4.78
CA VAL A 45 1.67 -0.05 5.77
C VAL A 45 2.84 -0.60 6.58
N THR A 46 2.75 -0.54 7.91
CA THR A 46 3.78 -1.02 8.84
C THR A 46 3.17 -1.85 9.98
N GLY A 47 3.99 -2.31 10.91
CA GLY A 47 3.58 -3.12 12.06
C GLY A 47 3.58 -4.62 11.77
N LEU A 48 3.34 -5.41 12.83
CA LEU A 48 3.51 -6.88 12.80
C LEU A 48 2.63 -7.57 11.74
N LYS A 49 1.43 -7.03 11.49
CA LYS A 49 0.50 -7.59 10.51
C LYS A 49 0.89 -7.28 9.06
N ALA A 50 1.70 -6.26 8.80
CA ALA A 50 2.12 -5.83 7.46
C ALA A 50 3.12 -6.78 6.80
N THR A 51 3.90 -7.52 7.60
CA THR A 51 4.89 -8.50 7.13
C THR A 51 4.26 -9.86 6.83
N GLN A 52 2.98 -10.08 7.13
CA GLN A 52 2.32 -11.30 6.69
C GLN A 52 2.40 -11.33 5.16
N PRO A 53 3.04 -12.36 4.58
CA PRO A 53 2.97 -12.56 3.15
C PRO A 53 1.49 -12.60 2.83
N VAL A 54 1.01 -11.61 2.07
CA VAL A 54 -0.24 -11.79 1.35
C VAL A 54 0.08 -12.95 0.43
N ALA A 55 -0.27 -14.17 0.82
CA ALA A 55 -0.33 -15.28 -0.11
C ALA A 55 -1.12 -14.71 -1.30
N PRO A 56 -0.53 -14.63 -2.50
CA PRO A 56 -1.20 -14.00 -3.62
C PRO A 56 -2.57 -14.65 -3.70
N ALA A 57 -3.61 -13.80 -3.65
CA ALA A 57 -4.99 -14.22 -3.62
C ALA A 57 -5.17 -15.39 -4.58
N ALA A 58 -5.41 -16.57 -4.01
CA ALA A 58 -5.94 -17.68 -4.77
C ALA A 58 -7.18 -17.15 -5.47
N GLU A 59 -7.12 -17.20 -6.80
CA GLU A 59 -8.26 -17.14 -7.70
C GLU A 59 -9.08 -15.83 -7.68
N ALA A 60 -8.59 -14.88 -8.49
CA ALA A 60 -9.47 -14.32 -9.50
C ALA A 60 -10.09 -15.51 -10.30
N ALA A 61 -11.20 -16.05 -9.82
CA ALA A 61 -12.11 -16.86 -10.60
C ALA A 61 -12.71 -15.93 -11.66
N VAL A 62 -12.00 -15.83 -12.78
CA VAL A 62 -12.59 -15.48 -14.07
C VAL A 62 -13.64 -16.53 -14.35
N GLU A 63 -14.92 -16.18 -14.18
CA GLU A 63 -16.02 -16.99 -14.68
C GLU A 63 -15.91 -17.05 -16.22
N PRO A 64 -15.77 -18.22 -16.86
CA PRO A 64 -15.96 -18.31 -18.30
C PRO A 64 -17.45 -18.15 -18.59
N ALA A 65 -17.84 -17.00 -19.14
CA ALA A 65 -19.15 -16.80 -19.73
C ALA A 65 -19.32 -17.75 -20.94
N LEU A 66 -19.83 -18.95 -20.68
CA LEU A 66 -20.34 -19.85 -21.71
C LEU A 66 -21.74 -19.35 -22.11
N ALA A 67 -21.82 -18.59 -23.20
CA ALA A 67 -23.08 -18.30 -23.86
C ALA A 67 -23.51 -19.51 -24.72
N PRO A 68 -24.79 -19.94 -24.71
CA PRO A 68 -25.29 -20.93 -25.67
C PRO A 68 -25.61 -20.22 -26.99
N ALA A 69 -25.04 -20.71 -28.10
CA ALA A 69 -25.51 -20.37 -29.44
C ALA A 69 -26.48 -21.45 -29.92
N ALA A 70 -27.73 -21.03 -30.09
CA ALA A 70 -28.79 -21.77 -30.76
C ALA A 70 -28.62 -21.69 -32.29
N ALA A 71 -28.81 -22.81 -32.98
CA ALA A 71 -29.48 -22.94 -34.30
C ALA A 71 -29.59 -24.43 -34.67
#